data_AF-A0A7V9K423-F1
#
_entry.id   AF-A0A7V9K423-F1
#
_cell.length_a   1.000
_cell.length_b   1.000
_cell.length_c   1.000
_cell.angle_alpha   90.00
_cell.angle_beta   90.00
_cell.angle_gamma   90.00
#
_symmetry.space_group_name_H-M   'P 1'
#
loop_
_entity.id
_entity.type
_entity.pdbx_description
1 polymer ?
#
loop_
_entity_poly.entity_id
_entity_poly.type
_entity_poly.pdbx_seq_one_letter_code
_entity_poly.pdbx_strand_id
1 'polypeptide(L)'
;MDLGPVEIRVLGCLVEKQRTTPDAYPLSLNALRLACNQATNREPVLDLEEGDIRHSLERTTTRRLTRLASRGRTVKYRHLLPETIGVEGPALAVLAALMLRGPQTAGELNARSERMSPGLDVSDALRTLEEKGLAAVEPRQAGQKGVRYVQTLADEAGVQEPGRRASERAAPEQEAPPPRPDLEQRVEALERAVAELRARLSA
;
A
#
# COMPACT_ATOMS: atom_id res chain seq x y z
N MET A 1 -6.84 10.98 7.07
CA MET A 1 -6.56 9.98 8.12
C MET A 1 -5.09 9.59 8.18
N ASP A 2 -4.22 10.19 7.36
CA ASP A 2 -2.78 9.98 7.38
C ASP A 2 -2.40 8.49 7.25
N LEU A 3 -3.03 7.79 6.30
CA LEU A 3 -2.76 6.38 6.02
C LEU A 3 -1.68 6.22 4.95
N GLY A 4 -0.78 5.27 5.17
CA GLY A 4 0.21 4.85 4.18
C GLY A 4 -0.42 4.01 3.06
N PRO A 5 0.24 3.89 1.89
CA PRO A 5 -0.28 3.14 0.75
C PRO A 5 -0.59 1.66 1.06
N VAL A 6 0.24 1.02 1.88
CA VAL A 6 0.04 -0.38 2.30
C VAL A 6 -1.19 -0.53 3.20
N GLU A 7 -1.42 0.43 4.10
CA GLU A 7 -2.60 0.43 4.98
C GLU A 7 -3.89 0.59 4.19
N ILE A 8 -3.89 1.50 3.21
CA ILE A 8 -4.99 1.68 2.28
C ILE A 8 -5.23 0.40 1.48
N ARG A 9 -4.18 -0.23 0.96
CA ARG A 9 -4.29 -1.51 0.24
C ARG A 9 -4.90 -2.61 1.11
N VAL A 10 -4.42 -2.77 2.35
CA VAL A 10 -4.90 -3.77 3.32
C VAL A 10 -6.38 -3.56 3.62
N LEU A 11 -6.77 -2.32 3.94
CA LEU A 11 -8.17 -1.99 4.25
C LEU A 11 -9.08 -2.21 3.05
N GLY A 12 -8.67 -1.77 1.86
CA GLY A 12 -9.43 -2.00 0.62
C GLY A 12 -9.63 -3.48 0.32
N CYS A 13 -8.60 -4.31 0.56
CA CYS A 13 -8.70 -5.76 0.38
C CYS A 13 -9.66 -6.40 1.39
N LEU A 14 -9.65 -5.96 2.65
CA LEU A 14 -10.57 -6.47 3.67
C LEU A 14 -12.03 -6.14 3.31
N VAL A 15 -12.31 -4.93 2.84
CA VAL A 15 -13.66 -4.53 2.39
C VAL A 15 -14.09 -5.33 1.18
N GLU A 16 -13.24 -5.41 0.15
CA GLU A 16 -13.52 -6.18 -1.07
C GLU A 16 -13.86 -7.63 -0.73
N LYS A 17 -13.00 -8.30 0.04
CA LYS A 17 -13.20 -9.73 0.36
C LYS A 17 -14.36 -9.99 1.31
N GLN A 18 -14.70 -9.06 2.20
CA GLN A 18 -15.94 -9.17 2.99
C GLN A 18 -17.17 -9.27 2.08
N ARG A 19 -17.19 -8.47 0.99
CA ARG A 19 -18.34 -8.38 0.09
C ARG A 19 -18.35 -9.44 -1.00
N THR A 20 -17.21 -9.72 -1.61
CA THR A 20 -17.15 -10.62 -2.78
C THR A 20 -16.90 -12.07 -2.42
N THR A 21 -16.35 -12.34 -1.22
CA THR A 21 -15.97 -13.69 -0.78
C THR A 21 -16.26 -13.87 0.72
N PRO A 22 -17.53 -13.77 1.15
CA PRO A 22 -17.90 -13.79 2.56
C PRO A 22 -17.47 -15.07 3.28
N ASP A 23 -17.45 -16.22 2.60
CA ASP A 23 -17.03 -17.50 3.18
C ASP A 23 -15.54 -17.53 3.58
N ALA A 24 -14.72 -16.73 2.90
CA ALA A 24 -13.29 -16.60 3.20
C ALA A 24 -13.03 -15.55 4.29
N TYR A 25 -13.99 -14.67 4.58
CA TYR A 25 -13.85 -13.58 5.54
C TYR A 25 -14.27 -14.04 6.95
N PRO A 26 -13.57 -13.64 8.03
CA PRO A 26 -12.39 -12.77 8.10
C PRO A 26 -11.10 -13.44 7.58
N LEU A 27 -10.16 -12.64 7.08
CA LEU A 27 -8.97 -13.13 6.38
C LEU A 27 -7.84 -13.50 7.34
N SER A 28 -7.13 -14.59 7.07
CA SER A 28 -5.82 -14.84 7.68
C SER A 28 -4.76 -13.91 7.09
N LEU A 29 -3.59 -13.83 7.74
CA LEU A 29 -2.48 -13.00 7.28
C LEU A 29 -2.04 -13.34 5.84
N ASN A 30 -1.89 -14.63 5.52
CA ASN A 30 -1.53 -15.06 4.17
C ASN A 30 -2.65 -14.79 3.14
N ALA A 31 -3.92 -15.00 3.51
CA ALA A 31 -5.04 -14.69 2.61
C ALA A 31 -5.11 -13.19 2.29
N LEU A 32 -4.84 -12.33 3.27
CA LEU A 32 -4.75 -10.89 3.07
C LEU A 32 -3.57 -10.51 2.19
N ARG A 33 -2.37 -11.07 2.39
CA ARG A 33 -1.20 -10.85 1.53
C ARG A 33 -1.51 -11.20 0.06
N LEU A 34 -2.11 -12.37 -0.17
CA LEU A 34 -2.54 -12.80 -1.50
C LEU A 34 -3.57 -11.82 -2.11
N ALA A 35 -4.49 -11.29 -1.31
CA ALA A 35 -5.45 -10.28 -1.76
C ALA A 35 -4.78 -8.94 -2.11
N CYS A 36 -3.75 -8.52 -1.37
CA CYS A 36 -3.03 -7.27 -1.62
C CYS A 36 -2.20 -7.31 -2.92
N ASN A 37 -1.64 -8.48 -3.25
CA ASN A 37 -0.75 -8.72 -4.38
C ASN A 37 -1.47 -9.24 -5.64
N GLN A 38 -2.82 -9.18 -5.71
CA GLN A 38 -3.55 -9.62 -6.91
C GLN A 38 -3.15 -8.77 -8.13
N ALA A 39 -2.92 -9.42 -9.28
CA ALA A 39 -2.64 -8.73 -10.54
C ALA A 39 -3.87 -8.00 -11.10
N THR A 40 -5.07 -8.44 -10.71
CA THR A 40 -6.33 -7.84 -11.14
C THR A 40 -6.92 -7.02 -10.00
N ASN A 41 -7.68 -5.99 -10.39
CA ASN A 41 -8.32 -5.08 -9.45
C ASN A 41 -7.37 -4.31 -8.52
N ARG A 42 -6.10 -4.17 -8.88
CA ARG A 42 -5.10 -3.41 -8.12
C ARG A 42 -4.38 -2.44 -9.03
N GLU A 43 -4.22 -1.22 -8.55
CA GLU A 43 -3.39 -0.22 -9.20
C GLU A 43 -2.71 0.61 -8.09
N PRO A 44 -1.37 0.55 -7.97
CA PRO A 44 -0.45 -0.36 -8.67
C PRO A 44 -0.59 -1.82 -8.22
N VAL A 45 -0.15 -2.76 -9.06
CA VAL A 45 0.12 -4.13 -8.62
C VAL A 45 1.35 -4.09 -7.70
N LEU A 46 1.27 -4.75 -6.55
CA LEU A 46 2.32 -4.77 -5.54
C LEU A 46 2.79 -6.20 -5.31
N ASP A 47 3.99 -6.33 -4.75
CA ASP A 47 4.51 -7.58 -4.21
C ASP A 47 4.92 -7.39 -2.75
N LEU A 48 3.92 -7.34 -1.88
CA LEU A 48 4.11 -7.15 -0.44
C LEU A 48 4.49 -8.47 0.24
N GLU A 49 5.45 -8.38 1.16
CA GLU A 49 5.83 -9.48 2.03
C GLU A 49 4.90 -9.57 3.25
N GLU A 50 4.98 -10.69 3.98
CA GLU A 50 4.19 -10.87 5.20
C GLU A 50 4.50 -9.79 6.25
N GLY A 51 5.76 -9.34 6.32
CA GLY A 51 6.20 -8.27 7.21
C GLY A 51 5.47 -6.95 6.96
N ASP A 52 5.31 -6.56 5.69
CA ASP A 52 4.60 -5.33 5.31
C ASP A 52 3.14 -5.35 5.75
N ILE A 53 2.47 -6.48 5.54
CA ILE A 53 1.07 -6.67 5.92
C ILE A 53 0.91 -6.65 7.44
N ARG A 54 1.84 -7.30 8.17
CA ARG A 54 1.81 -7.31 9.64
C ARG A 54 2.02 -5.92 10.21
N HIS A 55 3.02 -5.19 9.73
CA HIS A 55 3.28 -3.81 10.14
C HIS A 55 2.07 -2.91 9.89
N SER A 56 1.45 -3.05 8.71
CA SER A 56 0.22 -2.33 8.39
C SER A 56 -0.94 -2.68 9.34
N LEU A 57 -1.16 -3.96 9.63
CA LEU A 57 -2.22 -4.42 10.54
C LEU A 57 -2.02 -3.92 11.97
N GLU A 58 -0.79 -3.84 12.46
CA GLU A 58 -0.47 -3.27 13.77
C GLU A 58 -0.91 -1.81 13.84
N ARG A 59 -0.53 -1.01 12.83
CA ARG A 59 -0.89 0.41 12.76
C ARG A 59 -2.39 0.63 12.60
N THR A 60 -3.06 -0.12 11.71
CA THR A 60 -4.52 0.00 11.52
C THR A 60 -5.30 -0.49 12.73
N THR A 61 -4.78 -1.46 13.48
CA THR A 61 -5.41 -1.94 14.72
C THR A 61 -5.31 -0.90 15.84
N THR A 62 -4.16 -0.25 16.02
CA THR A 62 -4.00 0.86 16.96
C THR A 62 -4.96 2.01 16.66
N ARG A 63 -5.20 2.28 15.38
CA ARG A 63 -6.18 3.28 14.90
C ARG A 63 -7.63 2.78 14.89
N ARG A 64 -7.91 1.57 15.38
CA ARG A 64 -9.23 0.92 15.40
C ARG A 64 -9.88 0.73 14.02
N LEU A 65 -9.10 0.72 12.95
CA LEU A 65 -9.59 0.47 11.58
C LEU A 65 -9.67 -1.03 11.25
N THR A 66 -8.92 -1.86 11.97
CA THR A 66 -8.96 -3.32 11.90
C THR A 66 -9.00 -3.94 13.29
N ARG A 67 -9.44 -5.20 13.37
CA ARG A 67 -9.29 -6.00 14.59
C ARG A 67 -9.11 -7.48 14.30
N LEU A 68 -8.62 -8.19 15.31
CA LEU A 68 -8.71 -9.65 15.38
C LEU A 68 -10.17 -10.09 15.48
N ALA A 69 -10.56 -11.00 14.60
CA ALA A 69 -11.90 -11.56 14.56
C ALA A 69 -12.00 -12.93 15.24
N SER A 70 -10.90 -13.68 15.28
CA SER A 70 -10.81 -14.94 16.03
C SER A 70 -9.39 -15.14 16.56
N ARG A 71 -9.32 -15.73 17.76
CA ARG A 71 -8.08 -16.20 18.41
C ARG A 71 -7.96 -17.73 18.38
N GLY A 72 -8.64 -18.40 17.44
CA GLY A 72 -8.43 -19.83 17.19
C GLY A 72 -7.04 -20.12 16.62
N ARG A 73 -6.81 -21.36 16.16
CA ARG A 73 -5.47 -21.81 15.69
C ARG A 73 -4.84 -20.90 14.63
N THR A 74 -5.65 -20.27 13.79
CA THR A 74 -5.21 -19.27 12.82
C THR A 74 -5.85 -17.92 13.13
N VAL A 75 -5.01 -16.91 13.37
CA VAL A 75 -5.42 -15.53 13.59
C VAL A 75 -6.06 -14.98 12.32
N LYS A 76 -7.23 -14.36 12.45
CA LYS A 76 -7.98 -13.73 11.36
C LYS A 76 -8.30 -12.27 11.66
N TYR A 77 -8.33 -11.45 10.62
CA TYR A 77 -8.50 -10.00 10.68
C TYR A 77 -9.78 -9.56 9.96
N ARG A 78 -10.45 -8.56 10.54
CA ARG A 78 -11.61 -7.87 9.94
C ARG A 78 -11.41 -6.36 9.97
N HIS A 79 -12.01 -5.63 9.03
CA HIS A 79 -12.07 -4.17 9.08
C HIS A 79 -13.17 -3.69 10.04
N LEU A 80 -13.04 -2.43 10.48
CA LEU A 80 -13.98 -1.68 11.33
C LEU A 80 -14.37 -0.34 10.69
N LEU A 81 -14.20 -0.23 9.36
CA LEU A 81 -14.49 1.01 8.64
C LEU A 81 -15.92 1.53 8.86
N PRO A 82 -17.00 0.74 8.75
CA PRO A 82 -18.35 1.24 9.03
C PRO A 82 -18.45 1.94 10.38
N GLU A 83 -17.87 1.35 11.41
CA GLU A 83 -17.89 1.88 12.77
C GLU A 83 -16.98 3.11 12.95
N THR A 84 -15.88 3.19 12.20
CA THR A 84 -14.84 4.22 12.41
C THR A 84 -15.05 5.45 11.54
N ILE A 85 -15.49 5.28 10.28
CA ILE A 85 -15.70 6.37 9.32
C ILE A 85 -17.19 6.65 9.07
N GLY A 86 -18.09 5.83 9.59
CA GLY A 86 -19.54 6.03 9.47
C GLY A 86 -20.04 5.90 8.04
N VAL A 87 -19.46 4.97 7.26
CA VAL A 87 -19.85 4.70 5.87
C VAL A 87 -19.99 3.21 5.65
N GLU A 88 -21.09 2.80 5.02
CA GLU A 88 -21.38 1.41 4.72
C GLU A 88 -22.00 1.26 3.31
N GLY A 89 -22.36 0.03 2.96
CA GLY A 89 -23.12 -0.26 1.74
C GLY A 89 -22.46 0.28 0.45
N PRO A 90 -23.23 0.98 -0.41
CA PRO A 90 -22.74 1.56 -1.67
C PRO A 90 -21.50 2.45 -1.53
N ALA A 91 -21.52 3.39 -0.59
CA ALA A 91 -20.43 4.35 -0.41
C ALA A 91 -19.14 3.65 0.05
N LEU A 92 -19.23 2.62 0.90
CA LEU A 92 -18.06 1.85 1.29
C LEU A 92 -17.49 1.01 0.14
N ALA A 93 -18.34 0.49 -0.75
CA ALA A 93 -17.90 -0.22 -1.96
C ALA A 93 -17.14 0.72 -2.92
N VAL A 94 -17.67 1.91 -3.17
CA VAL A 94 -17.01 2.94 -3.99
C VAL A 94 -15.68 3.37 -3.37
N LEU A 95 -15.64 3.58 -2.04
CA LEU A 95 -14.41 3.91 -1.34
C LEU A 95 -13.36 2.79 -1.48
N ALA A 96 -13.75 1.53 -1.34
CA ALA A 96 -12.83 0.41 -1.54
C ALA A 96 -12.26 0.36 -2.96
N ALA A 97 -13.07 0.65 -3.99
CA ALA A 97 -12.58 0.74 -5.36
C ALA A 97 -11.53 1.86 -5.52
N LEU A 98 -11.75 3.03 -4.90
CA LEU A 98 -10.77 4.13 -4.87
C LEU A 98 -9.49 3.75 -4.13
N MET A 99 -9.59 3.04 -3.01
CA MET A 99 -8.44 2.55 -2.23
C MET A 99 -7.59 1.54 -3.00
N LEU A 100 -8.22 0.69 -3.81
CA LEU A 100 -7.55 -0.39 -4.52
C LEU A 100 -6.93 0.03 -5.86
N ARG A 101 -7.46 1.10 -6.48
CA ARG A 101 -7.11 1.50 -7.84
C ARG A 101 -6.88 3.01 -8.05
N GLY A 102 -6.82 3.80 -6.97
CA GLY A 102 -6.54 5.23 -7.06
C GLY A 102 -7.68 6.05 -7.70
N PRO A 103 -7.34 7.24 -8.26
CA PRO A 103 -8.31 8.15 -8.85
C PRO A 103 -9.08 7.50 -9.99
N GLN A 104 -10.41 7.64 -10.05
CA GLN A 104 -11.27 6.97 -11.05
C GLN A 104 -12.47 7.84 -11.43
N THR A 105 -12.99 7.66 -12.64
CA THR A 105 -14.25 8.28 -13.07
C THR A 105 -15.47 7.58 -12.47
N ALA A 106 -16.62 8.27 -12.40
CA ALA A 106 -17.87 7.68 -11.92
C ALA A 106 -18.29 6.41 -12.70
N GLY A 107 -18.08 6.38 -14.02
CA GLY A 107 -18.37 5.21 -14.84
C GLY A 107 -17.47 4.00 -14.51
N GLU A 108 -16.18 4.23 -14.27
CA GLU A 108 -15.27 3.18 -13.80
C GLU A 108 -15.65 2.67 -12.41
N LEU A 109 -15.99 3.57 -11.50
CA LEU A 109 -16.39 3.23 -10.14
C LEU A 109 -17.68 2.39 -10.11
N ASN A 110 -18.66 2.72 -10.96
CA ASN A 110 -19.88 1.94 -11.11
C ASN A 110 -19.56 0.48 -11.48
N ALA A 111 -18.82 0.29 -12.58
CA ALA A 111 -18.48 -1.06 -13.06
C ALA A 111 -17.62 -1.86 -12.07
N ARG A 112 -16.72 -1.19 -11.34
CA ARG A 112 -15.76 -1.84 -10.43
C ARG A 112 -16.33 -2.11 -9.05
N SER A 113 -17.40 -1.42 -8.65
CA SER A 113 -18.03 -1.56 -7.35
C SER A 113 -19.29 -2.45 -7.39
N GLU A 114 -19.81 -2.76 -8.58
CA GLU A 114 -21.02 -3.58 -8.80
C GLU A 114 -20.98 -4.92 -8.05
N ARG A 115 -19.84 -5.63 -8.08
CA ARG A 115 -19.72 -6.93 -7.38
C ARG A 115 -19.72 -6.79 -5.86
N MET A 116 -19.35 -5.63 -5.32
CA MET A 116 -19.33 -5.37 -3.88
C MET A 116 -20.69 -4.87 -3.36
N SER A 117 -21.43 -4.16 -4.21
CA SER A 117 -22.75 -3.62 -3.91
C SER A 117 -23.62 -3.56 -5.18
N PRO A 118 -24.31 -4.65 -5.56
CA PRO A 118 -25.11 -4.68 -6.78
C PRO A 118 -26.19 -3.60 -6.80
N GLY A 119 -26.39 -2.96 -7.96
CA GLY A 119 -27.40 -1.91 -8.13
C GLY A 119 -27.12 -0.61 -7.36
N LEU A 120 -25.85 -0.35 -7.01
CA LEU A 120 -25.48 0.90 -6.34
C LEU A 120 -25.75 2.13 -7.23
N ASP A 121 -26.11 3.26 -6.60
CA ASP A 121 -26.04 4.57 -7.25
C ASP A 121 -24.67 5.21 -6.94
N VAL A 122 -23.81 5.26 -7.96
CA VAL A 122 -22.45 5.76 -7.79
C VAL A 122 -22.43 7.26 -7.48
N SER A 123 -23.43 8.01 -7.93
CA SER A 123 -23.49 9.46 -7.72
C SER A 123 -23.87 9.78 -6.27
N ASP A 124 -24.85 9.06 -5.73
CA ASP A 124 -25.23 9.17 -4.31
C ASP A 124 -24.10 8.70 -3.38
N ALA A 125 -23.45 7.59 -3.74
CA ALA A 125 -22.30 7.08 -3.02
C ALA A 125 -21.13 8.08 -3.00
N LEU A 126 -20.81 8.70 -4.13
CA LEU A 126 -19.76 9.72 -4.22
C LEU A 126 -20.11 10.98 -3.41
N ARG A 127 -21.34 11.48 -3.52
CA ARG A 127 -21.82 12.60 -2.71
C ARG A 127 -21.65 12.33 -1.21
N THR A 128 -22.05 11.13 -0.76
CA THR A 128 -21.88 10.71 0.64
C THR A 128 -20.41 10.71 1.07
N LEU A 129 -19.50 10.28 0.19
CA LEU A 129 -18.06 10.26 0.48
C LEU A 129 -17.46 11.66 0.50
N GLU A 130 -17.87 12.55 -0.39
CA GLU A 130 -17.43 13.95 -0.43
C GLU A 130 -17.90 14.73 0.80
N GLU A 131 -19.16 14.59 1.20
CA GLU A 131 -19.72 15.21 2.41
C GLU A 131 -18.98 14.78 3.68
N LYS A 132 -18.47 13.55 3.71
CA LYS A 132 -17.66 13.02 4.81
C LYS A 132 -16.17 13.31 4.69
N GLY A 133 -15.73 13.96 3.61
CA GLY A 133 -14.32 14.23 3.34
C GLY A 133 -13.49 12.96 3.17
N LEU A 134 -14.07 11.90 2.61
CA LEU A 134 -13.43 10.60 2.36
C LEU A 134 -13.10 10.39 0.86
N ALA A 135 -13.67 11.22 0.00
CA ALA A 135 -13.30 11.35 -1.40
C ALA A 135 -13.34 12.83 -1.83
N ALA A 136 -12.61 13.17 -2.88
CA ALA A 136 -12.62 14.49 -3.49
C ALA A 136 -12.44 14.37 -5.01
N VAL A 137 -12.87 15.40 -5.74
CA VAL A 137 -12.56 15.54 -7.16
C VAL A 137 -11.08 15.89 -7.35
N GLU A 138 -10.40 15.12 -8.19
CA GLU A 138 -9.03 15.39 -8.58
C GLU A 138 -8.98 16.62 -9.52
N PRO A 139 -8.02 17.55 -9.32
CA PRO A 139 -7.82 18.68 -10.22
C PRO A 139 -7.59 18.20 -11.65
N ARG A 140 -8.31 18.81 -12.61
CA ARG A 140 -8.17 18.44 -14.02
C ARG A 140 -6.74 18.66 -14.50
N GLN A 141 -6.10 17.61 -14.98
CA GLN A 141 -4.87 17.72 -15.74
C GLN A 141 -5.16 17.84 -17.24
N ALA A 142 -4.30 18.57 -17.95
CA ALA A 142 -4.42 18.74 -19.39
C ALA A 142 -4.44 17.37 -20.10
N GLY A 143 -5.47 17.13 -20.92
CA GLY A 143 -5.63 15.87 -21.67
C GLY A 143 -6.48 14.79 -20.98
N GLN A 144 -6.85 14.96 -19.70
CA GLN A 144 -7.78 14.02 -19.05
C GLN A 144 -9.24 14.31 -19.45
N LYS A 145 -9.96 13.27 -19.89
CA LYS A 145 -11.39 13.31 -20.17
C LYS A 145 -12.18 12.89 -18.92
N GLY A 146 -13.10 13.75 -18.49
CA GLY A 146 -14.02 13.45 -17.39
C GLY A 146 -13.50 13.85 -16.01
N VAL A 147 -14.43 13.89 -15.04
CA VAL A 147 -14.12 14.14 -13.62
C VAL A 147 -13.65 12.84 -12.98
N ARG A 148 -12.52 12.88 -12.28
CA ARG A 148 -11.99 11.76 -11.49
C ARG A 148 -12.13 12.06 -10.02
N TYR A 149 -12.41 11.04 -9.24
CA TYR A 149 -12.53 11.09 -7.79
C TYR A 149 -11.38 10.30 -7.19
N VAL A 150 -10.81 10.81 -6.09
CA VAL A 150 -9.73 10.17 -5.34
C VAL A 150 -10.12 10.08 -3.86
N GLN A 151 -9.70 9.02 -3.18
CA GLN A 151 -9.87 8.91 -1.73
C GLN A 151 -8.92 9.86 -0.97
N THR A 152 -9.36 10.36 0.18
CA THR A 152 -8.63 11.36 1.01
C THR A 152 -8.16 10.80 2.36
N LEU A 153 -8.06 9.48 2.46
CA LEU A 153 -7.60 8.78 3.66
C LEU A 153 -6.07 8.84 3.81
N ALA A 154 -5.36 8.94 2.68
CA ALA A 154 -3.90 8.98 2.59
C ALA A 154 -3.30 10.21 3.30
N ASP A 155 -2.03 10.10 3.65
CA ASP A 155 -1.19 11.25 3.98
C ASP A 155 -0.96 12.11 2.73
N GLU A 156 -0.97 13.45 2.86
CA GLU A 156 -0.60 14.35 1.77
C GLU A 156 0.87 14.17 1.37
N ALA A 157 1.74 13.71 2.29
CA ALA A 157 3.12 13.34 1.97
C ALA A 157 3.24 12.02 1.18
N GLY A 158 2.14 11.28 1.01
CA GLY A 158 2.06 9.97 0.36
C GLY A 158 1.75 9.98 -1.13
N VAL A 159 1.46 11.15 -1.74
CA VAL A 159 1.28 11.32 -3.20
C VAL A 159 2.63 11.32 -3.94
N GLN A 160 3.56 10.48 -3.50
CA GLN A 160 4.75 10.18 -4.27
C GLN A 160 4.44 8.96 -5.13
N GLU A 161 4.51 9.17 -6.45
CA GLU A 161 4.38 8.12 -7.45
C GLU A 161 5.13 6.83 -7.05
N PRO A 162 4.50 5.65 -7.15
CA PRO A 162 5.15 4.37 -6.86
C PRO A 162 6.37 4.07 -7.77
N GLY A 163 6.63 4.89 -8.79
CA GLY A 163 7.78 4.76 -9.70
C GLY A 163 9.10 5.34 -9.21
N ARG A 164 9.14 6.13 -8.12
CA ARG A 164 10.40 6.77 -7.67
C ARG A 164 11.07 6.12 -6.46
N ARG A 165 10.37 5.24 -5.73
CA ARG A 165 10.88 4.61 -4.49
C ARG A 165 11.81 3.40 -4.68
N ALA A 166 12.29 3.13 -5.90
CA ALA A 166 13.44 2.27 -6.11
C ALA A 166 14.79 3.01 -5.94
N SER A 167 14.77 4.34 -5.82
CA SER A 167 15.98 5.15 -5.63
C SER A 167 15.68 6.30 -4.67
N GLU A 168 15.47 5.99 -3.38
CA GLU A 168 15.64 6.92 -2.26
C GLU A 168 15.32 6.18 -0.96
N ARG A 169 16.26 5.31 -0.53
CA ARG A 169 16.43 5.04 0.90
C ARG A 169 17.28 6.17 1.45
N ALA A 170 16.64 7.13 2.09
CA ALA A 170 17.33 8.10 2.93
C ALA A 170 17.59 7.46 4.30
N ALA A 171 18.88 7.30 4.63
CA ALA A 171 19.45 7.53 5.96
C ALA A 171 20.99 7.41 5.87
N PRO A 172 21.80 8.16 6.66
CA PRO A 172 21.61 9.47 7.28
C PRO A 172 22.64 10.51 6.73
N GLU A 173 22.54 11.77 7.17
CA GLU A 173 23.65 12.73 7.10
C GLU A 173 24.88 12.15 7.81
N GLN A 174 25.91 11.80 7.03
CA GLN A 174 27.25 11.55 7.51
C GLN A 174 28.21 12.46 6.75
N GLU A 175 28.86 13.30 7.54
CA GLU A 175 30.01 14.14 7.26
C GLU A 175 30.89 13.59 6.12
N ALA A 176 31.22 14.45 5.16
CA ALA A 176 32.02 14.08 3.99
C ALA A 176 33.34 13.41 4.40
N PRO A 177 33.65 12.19 3.92
CA PRO A 177 34.93 11.56 4.23
C PRO A 177 36.07 12.31 3.51
N PRO A 178 37.28 12.35 4.09
CA PRO A 178 38.44 12.96 3.44
C PRO A 178 38.77 12.25 2.12
N PRO A 179 39.51 12.91 1.20
CA PRO A 179 39.87 12.31 -0.07
C PRO A 179 40.62 11.00 0.18
N ARG A 180 40.10 9.91 -0.37
CA ARG A 180 40.70 8.58 -0.22
C ARG A 180 42.06 8.58 -0.91
N PRO A 181 43.13 8.05 -0.28
CA PRO A 181 44.42 7.91 -0.94
C PRO A 181 44.30 6.91 -2.10
N ASP A 182 45.13 7.18 -3.12
CA ASP A 182 45.16 6.53 -4.42
C ASP A 182 45.03 5.00 -4.32
N LEU A 183 43.98 4.47 -4.93
CA LEU A 183 43.65 3.04 -4.89
C LEU A 183 44.76 2.20 -5.52
N GLU A 184 45.51 2.78 -6.47
CA GLU A 184 46.63 2.12 -7.14
C GLU A 184 47.74 1.76 -6.14
N GLN A 185 48.07 2.66 -5.21
CA GLN A 185 49.09 2.40 -4.19
C GLN A 185 48.67 1.31 -3.19
N ARG A 186 47.38 1.22 -2.87
CA ARG A 186 46.85 0.17 -1.98
C ARG A 186 46.84 -1.19 -2.65
N VAL A 187 46.51 -1.25 -3.95
CA VAL A 187 46.56 -2.48 -4.72
C VAL A 187 48.00 -2.97 -4.81
N GLU A 188 48.96 -2.09 -5.13
CA GLU A 188 50.36 -2.47 -5.24
C GLU A 188 50.95 -2.98 -3.90
N ALA A 189 50.60 -2.34 -2.78
CA ALA A 189 51.03 -2.78 -1.46
C ALA A 189 50.43 -4.15 -1.09
N LEU A 190 49.17 -4.40 -1.44
CA LEU A 190 48.50 -5.68 -1.17
C LEU A 190 49.07 -6.80 -2.06
N GLU A 191 49.39 -6.51 -3.31
CA GLU A 191 50.01 -7.49 -4.22
C GLU A 191 51.39 -7.94 -3.71
N ARG A 192 52.21 -7.00 -3.22
CA ARG A 192 53.50 -7.35 -2.61
C ARG A 192 53.32 -8.19 -1.35
N ALA A 193 52.38 -7.84 -0.48
CA ALA A 193 52.10 -8.59 0.75
C ALA A 193 51.61 -10.03 0.46
N VAL A 194 50.78 -10.20 -0.59
CA VAL A 194 50.32 -11.52 -1.03
C VAL A 194 51.45 -12.33 -1.65
N ALA A 195 52.35 -11.70 -2.43
CA ALA A 195 53.52 -12.38 -3.00
C ALA A 195 54.46 -12.89 -1.89
N GLU A 196 54.71 -12.08 -0.86
CA GLU A 196 55.55 -12.46 0.27
C GLU A 196 54.95 -13.61 1.10
N LEU A 197 53.63 -13.54 1.39
CA LEU A 197 52.92 -14.61 2.08
C LEU A 197 52.91 -15.92 1.29
N ARG A 198 52.73 -15.86 -0.02
CA ARG A 198 52.80 -17.05 -0.88
C ARG A 198 54.18 -17.68 -0.88
N ALA A 199 55.24 -16.86 -0.95
CA ALA A 199 56.62 -17.36 -0.89
C ALA A 199 56.93 -18.06 0.45
N ARG A 200 56.39 -17.55 1.56
CA ARG A 200 56.55 -18.16 2.91
C ARG A 200 55.78 -19.45 3.09
N LEU A 201 54.70 -19.67 2.34
CA LEU A 201 53.90 -20.89 2.37
C LEU A 201 54.41 -21.96 1.39
N SER A 202 55.26 -21.58 0.43
CA SER A 202 55.87 -22.49 -0.54
C SER A 202 57.31 -22.91 -0.19
N ALA A 203 57.82 -22.49 0.98
CA ALA A 203 59.12 -22.88 1.55
C ALA A 203 58.90 -23.78 2.77
#